data_AF-A0A3P6A6P5-F1
#
_entry.id   AF-A0A3P6A6P5-F1
#
_cell.length_a   1.000
_cell.length_b   1.000
_cell.length_c   1.000
_cell.angle_alpha   90.00
_cell.angle_beta   90.00
_cell.angle_gamma   90.00
#
_symmetry.space_group_name_H-M   'P 1'
#
loop_
_entity.id
_entity.type
_entity.pdbx_description
1 polymer ?
#
loop_
_entity_poly.entity_id
_entity_poly.type
_entity_poly.pdbx_seq_one_letter_code
_entity_poly.pdbx_strand_id
1 'polypeptide(L)'
;LERDAGRYIDCQERLNFCPLGACALAGTGLPIDRFMTVSALGFTEPMRNSIDAVSDRDFVLEFLYANSNTAIHLITSCRRVGTLGL
;
A
#
# COMPACT_ATOMS: atom_id res chain seq x y z
N LEU A 1 5.91 -17.91 1.41
CA LEU A 1 6.49 -17.16 0.26
C LEU A 1 5.48 -16.90 -0.84
N GLU A 2 4.92 -17.88 -1.55
CA GLU A 2 3.87 -17.59 -2.56
C GLU A 2 2.65 -16.85 -1.99
N ARG A 3 2.17 -17.29 -0.82
CA ARG A 3 1.09 -16.60 -0.10
C ARG A 3 1.47 -15.19 0.36
N ASP A 4 2.75 -14.93 0.62
CA ASP A 4 3.24 -13.61 1.02
C ASP A 4 3.34 -12.70 -0.20
N ALA A 5 3.80 -13.24 -1.35
CA ALA A 5 3.80 -12.54 -2.63
C ALA A 5 2.39 -12.09 -3.04
N GLY A 6 1.37 -12.96 -2.86
CA GLY A 6 -0.02 -12.58 -3.07
C GLY A 6 -0.46 -11.41 -2.20
N ARG A 7 -0.07 -11.38 -0.91
CA ARG A 7 -0.37 -10.25 -0.01
C ARG A 7 0.25 -8.93 -0.48
N TYR A 8 1.45 -8.97 -1.07
CA TYR A 8 2.08 -7.77 -1.63
C TYR A 8 1.36 -7.28 -2.88
N ILE A 9 0.89 -8.18 -3.75
CA ILE A 9 0.11 -7.83 -4.95
C ILE A 9 -1.23 -7.19 -4.53
N ASP A 10 -1.95 -7.83 -3.62
CA ASP A 10 -3.23 -7.31 -3.12
C ASP A 10 -3.06 -5.95 -2.43
N CYS A 11 -1.98 -5.79 -1.66
CA CYS A 11 -1.63 -4.52 -1.05
C CYS A 11 -1.36 -3.47 -2.14
N GLN A 12 -0.51 -3.77 -3.12
CA GLN A 12 -0.20 -2.85 -4.22
C GLN A 12 -1.47 -2.36 -4.95
N GLU A 13 -2.42 -3.24 -5.24
CA GLU A 13 -3.69 -2.85 -5.86
C GLU A 13 -4.50 -1.89 -4.98
N ARG A 14 -4.57 -2.16 -3.67
CA ARG A 14 -5.26 -1.29 -2.70
C ARG A 14 -4.57 0.06 -2.49
N LEU A 15 -3.24 0.14 -2.65
CA LEU A 15 -2.49 1.38 -2.44
C LEU A 15 -2.46 2.27 -3.68
N ASN A 16 -2.89 1.78 -4.84
CA ASN A 16 -2.72 2.48 -6.11
C ASN A 16 -3.80 3.55 -6.39
N PHE A 17 -4.22 4.28 -5.37
CA PHE A 17 -5.14 5.40 -5.49
C PHE A 17 -4.41 6.72 -5.26
N CYS A 18 -4.72 7.73 -6.06
CA CYS A 18 -4.00 9.00 -5.99
C CYS A 18 -4.57 9.90 -4.88
N PRO A 19 -3.77 10.32 -3.88
CA PRO A 19 -4.21 11.28 -2.85
C PRO A 19 -4.17 12.74 -3.35
N LEU A 20 -3.59 12.99 -4.53
CA LEU A 20 -3.32 14.33 -5.02
C LEU A 20 -4.64 15.04 -5.38
N GLY A 21 -4.85 16.21 -4.78
CA GLY A 21 -6.08 16.99 -4.89
C GLY A 21 -6.96 17.00 -3.64
N ALA A 22 -6.58 16.29 -2.57
CA ALA A 22 -7.23 16.37 -1.26
C ALA A 22 -6.82 17.61 -0.43
N CYS A 23 -5.68 18.25 -0.77
CA CYS A 23 -5.07 19.34 -0.01
C CYS A 23 -5.05 19.05 1.49
N ALA A 24 -5.44 19.98 2.36
CA ALA A 24 -5.34 19.78 3.81
C ALA A 24 -6.42 18.84 4.38
N LEU A 25 -7.64 18.84 3.83
CA LEU A 25 -8.75 17.93 4.21
C LEU A 25 -10.01 18.10 3.35
N ALA A 26 -10.24 19.30 2.79
CA ALA A 26 -11.49 19.67 2.09
C ALA A 26 -11.35 19.72 0.55
N GLY A 27 -10.27 19.19 0.00
CA GLY A 27 -9.93 19.39 -1.41
C GLY A 27 -9.32 20.77 -1.66
N THR A 28 -9.19 21.11 -2.94
CA THR A 28 -8.68 22.42 -3.37
C THR A 28 -9.80 23.30 -3.92
N GLY A 29 -9.72 24.60 -3.68
CA GLY A 29 -10.57 25.60 -4.35
C GLY A 29 -10.09 25.94 -5.78
N LEU A 30 -8.97 25.36 -6.20
CA LEU A 30 -8.46 25.50 -7.56
C LEU A 30 -9.23 24.56 -8.51
N PRO A 31 -9.47 24.96 -9.77
CA PRO A 31 -10.08 24.09 -10.77
C PRO A 31 -9.06 23.06 -11.27
N ILE A 32 -8.68 22.11 -10.41
CA ILE A 32 -7.79 21.00 -10.79
C ILE A 32 -8.61 19.82 -11.29
N ASP A 33 -8.09 19.16 -12.32
CA ASP A 33 -8.59 17.87 -12.76
C ASP A 33 -7.79 16.75 -12.08
N ARG A 34 -8.45 16.08 -11.13
CA ARG A 34 -7.87 14.95 -10.38
C ARG A 34 -7.65 13.73 -11.28
N PHE A 35 -8.48 13.51 -12.29
CA PHE A 35 -8.32 12.39 -13.22
C PHE A 35 -7.14 12.60 -14.16
N MET A 36 -6.92 13.83 -14.63
CA MET A 36 -5.72 14.18 -15.40
C MET A 36 -4.46 13.88 -14.59
N THR A 37 -4.46 14.28 -13.31
CA THR A 37 -3.34 14.08 -12.40
C THR A 37 -3.04 12.60 -12.15
N VAL A 38 -4.09 11.79 -11.97
CA VAL A 38 -4.00 10.33 -11.82
C VAL A 38 -3.38 9.70 -13.06
N SER A 39 -3.85 10.07 -14.26
CA SER A 39 -3.31 9.57 -15.52
C SER A 39 -1.86 9.98 -15.75
N ALA A 40 -1.46 11.18 -15.32
CA ALA A 40 -0.09 11.65 -15.46
C ALA A 40 0.90 10.92 -14.53
N LEU A 41 0.43 10.51 -13.35
CA LEU A 41 1.25 9.83 -12.32
C LEU A 41 1.17 8.30 -12.39
N GLY A 42 0.26 7.74 -13.19
CA GLY A 42 0.10 6.28 -13.34
C GLY A 42 -0.67 5.60 -12.21
N PHE A 43 -1.46 6.35 -11.45
CA PHE A 43 -2.38 5.77 -10.45
C PHE A 43 -3.65 5.21 -11.13
N THR A 44 -4.39 4.35 -10.43
CA THR A 44 -5.62 3.76 -10.96
C THR A 44 -6.78 4.77 -10.98
N GLU A 45 -7.03 5.44 -9.86
CA GLU A 45 -8.17 6.36 -9.68
C GLU A 45 -7.83 7.38 -8.57
N PRO A 46 -8.40 8.61 -8.57
CA PRO A 46 -8.28 9.48 -7.40
C PRO A 46 -8.99 8.89 -6.17
N MET A 47 -8.45 9.15 -4.98
CA MET A 47 -9.11 8.77 -3.73
C MET A 47 -10.48 9.47 -3.61
N ARG A 48 -11.50 8.71 -3.22
CA ARG A 48 -12.91 9.16 -3.21
C ARG A 48 -13.17 10.22 -2.14
N ASN A 49 -12.44 10.18 -1.04
CA ASN A 49 -12.66 11.06 0.10
C ASN A 49 -11.37 11.81 0.46
N SER A 50 -11.44 13.13 0.56
CA SER A 50 -10.28 13.98 0.82
C SER A 50 -9.79 13.87 2.26
N ILE A 51 -10.67 13.56 3.22
CA ILE A 51 -10.25 13.35 4.61
C ILE A 51 -9.45 12.06 4.76
N ASP A 52 -9.86 11.04 4.01
CA ASP A 52 -9.22 9.75 3.94
C ASP A 52 -7.87 9.89 3.23
N ALA A 53 -7.83 10.58 2.09
CA ALA A 53 -6.58 10.82 1.37
C ALA A 53 -5.46 11.52 2.17
N VAL A 54 -5.79 12.30 3.21
CA VAL A 54 -4.80 12.98 4.07
C VAL A 54 -4.54 12.21 5.37
N SER A 55 -5.51 11.46 5.86
CA SER A 55 -5.44 10.79 7.17
C SER A 55 -5.18 9.29 7.08
N ASP A 56 -5.42 8.69 5.92
CA ASP A 56 -5.28 7.26 5.67
C ASP A 56 -3.80 6.87 5.79
N ARG A 57 -3.55 5.95 6.71
CA ARG A 57 -2.25 5.33 6.97
C ARG A 57 -2.35 3.82 6.88
N ASP A 58 -3.50 3.29 6.47
CA ASP A 58 -3.76 1.87 6.37
C ASP A 58 -2.80 1.25 5.37
N PHE A 59 -2.38 2.01 4.35
CA PHE A 59 -1.35 1.60 3.40
C PHE A 59 0.00 1.26 4.04
N VAL A 60 0.43 2.05 5.04
CA VAL A 60 1.68 1.82 5.77
C VAL A 60 1.51 0.61 6.69
N LEU A 61 0.37 0.51 7.38
CA LEU A 61 0.10 -0.59 8.30
C LEU A 61 0.03 -1.93 7.57
N GLU A 62 -0.64 -1.97 6.42
CA GLU A 62 -0.78 -3.17 5.61
C GLU A 62 0.57 -3.62 5.04
N PHE A 63 1.38 -2.68 4.54
CA PHE A 63 2.73 -2.98 4.08
C PHE A 63 3.61 -3.50 5.22
N LEU A 64 3.58 -2.88 6.40
CA LEU A 64 4.33 -3.34 7.57
C LEU A 64 3.89 -4.72 8.04
N TYR A 65 2.59 -5.00 7.98
CA TYR A 65 2.04 -6.32 8.31
C TYR A 65 2.54 -7.40 7.32
N ALA A 66 2.50 -7.13 6.02
CA ALA A 66 3.02 -8.04 4.99
C ALA A 66 4.52 -8.32 5.18
N ASN A 67 5.32 -7.30 5.49
CA ASN A 67 6.75 -7.45 5.80
C ASN A 67 6.99 -8.28 7.06
N SER A 68 6.25 -8.00 8.13
CA SER A 68 6.36 -8.75 9.39
C SER A 68 6.03 -10.23 9.19
N ASN A 69 5.00 -10.54 8.41
CA ASN A 69 4.62 -11.92 8.10
C ASN A 69 5.69 -12.64 7.29
N THR A 70 6.26 -11.97 6.28
CA THR A 70 7.35 -12.51 5.47
C THR A 70 8.60 -12.78 6.33
N ALA A 71 8.93 -11.87 7.25
CA ALA A 71 10.04 -12.05 8.19
C ALA A 71 9.84 -13.28 9.10
N ILE A 72 8.63 -13.47 9.66
CA ILE A 72 8.31 -14.63 10.49
C ILE A 72 8.46 -15.94 9.71
N HIS A 73 7.98 -15.98 8.46
CA HIS A 73 8.12 -17.14 7.59
C HIS A 73 9.58 -17.45 7.27
N LEU A 74 10.40 -16.43 7.00
CA LEU A 74 11.85 -16.60 6.78
C LEU A 74 12.57 -17.10 8.03
N ILE A 75 12.29 -16.51 9.20
CA ILE A 75 12.90 -16.92 10.47
C ILE A 75 12.57 -18.38 10.79
N THR A 76 11.31 -18.77 10.65
CA THR A 76 10.87 -20.15 10.92
C THR A 76 11.48 -21.14 9.93
N SER A 77 11.55 -20.77 8.65
CA SER A 77 12.20 -21.61 7.62
C SER A 77 13.69 -21.78 7.90
N CYS A 78 14.40 -20.69 8.21
CA CYS A 78 15.82 -20.72 8.56
C CYS A 78 16.07 -21.58 9.82
N ARG A 79 15.26 -21.40 10.86
CA ARG A 79 15.35 -22.22 12.09
C ARG A 79 15.14 -23.70 11.78
N ARG A 80 14.18 -24.03 10.92
CA ARG A 80 13.88 -25.42 10.53
C ARG A 80 15.05 -26.05 9.79
N VAL A 81 15.69 -25.33 8.86
CA VAL A 81 16.90 -25.76 8.16
C VAL A 81 18.06 -25.98 9.14
N GLY A 82 18.27 -25.05 10.09
CA GLY A 82 19.30 -25.19 11.13
C GLY A 82 19.09 -26.38 12.07
N THR A 83 17.85 -26.74 12.37
CA THR A 83 17.53 -27.97 13.14
C THR A 83 17.57 -29.27 12.33
N LEU A 84 17.52 -29.19 11.00
CA LEU A 84 17.61 -30.36 10.12
C LEU A 84 19.05 -30.78 9.78
N GLY A 85 20.05 -30.04 10.25
CA GLY A 85 21.44 -30.50 10.31
C GLY A 85 22.05 -30.90 8.95
N LEU A 86 22.03 -29.97 7.99
CA LEU A 86 23.01 -29.94 6.90
C LEU A 86 24.13 -28.95 7.27
#